data_AF-A0A0N1NXA4-F1
#
_entry.id   AF-A0A0N1NXA4-F1
#
_cell.length_a   1.000
_cell.length_b   1.000
_cell.length_c   1.000
_cell.angle_alpha   90.00
_cell.angle_beta   90.00
_cell.angle_gamma   90.00
#
_symmetry.space_group_name_H-M   'P 1'
#
loop_
_entity.id
_entity.type
_entity.pdbx_description
1 polymer ?
#
loop_
_entity_poly.entity_id
_entity_poly.type
_entity_poly.pdbx_seq_one_letter_code
_entity_poly.pdbx_strand_id
1 'polypeptide(L)'
;MAISVTNNDGPIDLPPPVDSAQLPPSNDDDIELVIATFSEHMQTSRLNGNEWRGPLTIEQYLKREKHLLAQDLTKDGKEVAWLLTSSRLPLDQDGNRSILASCETIPMQAYCAQNGKLKEVLIHGIGSVFTRSEHRGKSYASRMMTELGKKLETFQQHNGDRSPFSVLYSDIGQKFYSRFGWQAFASTHIHLAAMTDGDYQHFSKDLPAVTDLMADDLSSIPATDYLKDDLISVSRSNPARLSSLWRLICPISGGTMHERTLSQRPWADLCPK
;
A
#
# COMPACT_ATOMS: atom_id res chain seq x y z
N MET A 1 0.15 -3.44 21.35
CA MET A 1 -1.14 -3.11 21.97
C MET A 1 -2.22 -3.54 21.01
N ALA A 2 -3.05 -4.50 21.38
CA ALA A 2 -4.19 -4.90 20.56
C ALA A 2 -5.22 -3.78 20.57
N ILE A 3 -5.56 -3.24 19.39
CA ILE A 3 -6.63 -2.29 19.24
C ILE A 3 -7.94 -3.07 19.43
N SER A 4 -8.66 -2.79 20.52
CA SER A 4 -9.99 -3.33 20.76
C SER A 4 -10.93 -2.81 19.66
N VAL A 5 -11.25 -3.65 18.68
CA VAL A 5 -12.21 -3.34 17.61
C VAL A 5 -13.61 -3.47 18.20
N THR A 6 -14.16 -2.37 18.72
CA THR A 6 -15.61 -2.27 18.87
C THR A 6 -16.21 -2.11 17.48
N ASN A 7 -16.84 -3.17 16.96
CA ASN A 7 -17.66 -3.11 15.76
C ASN A 7 -18.84 -2.17 16.01
N ASN A 8 -18.63 -0.87 15.80
CA ASN A 8 -19.72 0.10 15.81
C ASN A 8 -20.35 0.03 14.41
N ASP A 9 -21.47 -0.68 14.28
CA ASP A 9 -22.23 -0.82 13.03
C ASP A 9 -23.08 0.43 12.70
N GLY A 10 -22.74 1.58 13.31
CA GLY A 10 -23.35 2.86 13.00
C GLY A 10 -22.97 3.37 11.61
N PRO A 11 -23.73 4.35 11.05
CA PRO A 11 -23.35 5.00 9.81
C PRO A 11 -21.96 5.63 9.95
N ILE A 12 -21.07 5.27 9.03
CA ILE A 12 -19.77 5.94 8.90
C ILE A 12 -20.05 7.28 8.24
N ASP A 13 -19.99 8.35 9.00
CA ASP A 13 -20.24 9.70 8.49
C ASP A 13 -19.09 10.23 7.64
N LEU A 14 -19.43 11.10 6.68
CA LEU A 14 -18.42 11.81 5.89
C LEU A 14 -17.83 12.93 6.76
N PRO A 15 -16.53 12.89 7.12
CA PRO A 15 -15.97 13.93 7.95
C PRO A 15 -15.99 15.29 7.22
N PRO A 16 -16.42 16.37 7.90
CA PRO A 16 -16.51 17.68 7.27
C PRO A 16 -15.12 18.15 6.81
N PRO A 17 -15.03 18.88 5.68
CA PRO A 17 -13.79 19.52 5.31
C PRO A 17 -13.42 20.57 6.35
N VAL A 18 -12.14 20.62 6.70
CA VAL A 18 -11.56 21.78 7.40
C VAL A 18 -11.70 22.98 6.47
N ASP A 19 -12.19 24.11 7.01
CA ASP A 19 -12.31 25.35 6.26
C ASP A 19 -10.96 25.75 5.67
N SER A 20 -10.98 26.15 4.40
CA SER A 20 -9.86 26.74 3.67
C SER A 20 -9.06 27.78 4.48
N ALA A 21 -9.72 28.62 5.27
CA ALA A 21 -9.09 29.67 6.08
C ALA A 21 -8.43 29.14 7.37
N GLN A 22 -8.82 27.95 7.81
CA GLN A 22 -8.31 27.31 9.02
C GLN A 22 -7.25 26.25 8.73
N LEU A 23 -7.02 25.93 7.45
CA LEU A 23 -6.06 24.90 7.05
C LEU A 23 -4.62 25.34 7.37
N PRO A 24 -3.90 24.60 8.23
CA PRO A 24 -2.52 24.90 8.58
C PRO A 24 -1.58 24.66 7.39
N PRO A 25 -0.58 25.52 7.14
CA PRO A 25 0.49 25.22 6.18
C PRO A 25 1.10 23.82 6.39
N SER A 26 1.34 23.08 5.30
CA SER A 26 1.82 21.69 5.39
C SER A 26 3.20 21.51 6.02
N ASN A 27 3.96 22.59 6.22
CA ASN A 27 5.27 22.61 6.84
C ASN A 27 5.24 23.06 8.30
N ASP A 28 4.07 23.32 8.88
CA ASP A 28 3.95 23.66 10.29
C ASP A 28 4.36 22.47 11.18
N ASP A 29 4.82 22.79 12.38
CA ASP A 29 5.30 21.82 13.38
C ASP A 29 4.15 21.06 14.06
N ASP A 30 2.93 21.62 14.04
CA ASP A 30 1.72 21.01 14.58
C ASP A 30 1.13 19.93 13.66
N ILE A 31 1.61 19.84 12.41
CA ILE A 31 1.27 18.81 11.44
C ILE A 31 2.01 17.51 11.79
N GLU A 32 1.25 16.43 11.96
CA GLU A 32 1.81 15.15 12.33
C GLU A 32 1.21 13.99 11.53
N LEU A 33 2.04 12.96 11.33
CA LEU A 33 1.63 11.68 10.75
C LEU A 33 1.39 10.68 11.89
N VAL A 34 0.15 10.24 12.02
CA VAL A 34 -0.33 9.40 13.13
C VAL A 34 -1.04 8.16 12.60
N ILE A 35 -1.10 7.11 13.43
CA ILE A 35 -1.93 5.93 13.13
C ILE A 35 -3.40 6.30 13.38
N ALA A 36 -4.26 5.96 12.43
CA ALA A 36 -5.69 6.16 12.53
C ALA A 36 -6.31 5.23 13.58
N THR A 37 -7.35 5.70 14.26
CA THR A 37 -8.29 4.81 14.95
C THR A 37 -9.13 4.05 13.92
N PHE A 38 -9.86 3.03 14.36
CA PHE A 38 -10.76 2.29 13.47
C PHE A 38 -11.85 3.20 12.85
N SER A 39 -12.43 4.11 13.65
CA SER A 39 -13.41 5.08 13.18
C SER A 39 -12.83 5.99 12.08
N GLU A 40 -11.64 6.53 12.33
CA GLU A 40 -10.91 7.35 11.36
C GLU A 40 -10.55 6.58 10.09
N HIS A 41 -10.15 5.30 10.19
CA HIS A 41 -9.89 4.46 9.03
C HIS A 41 -11.16 4.35 8.16
N MET A 42 -12.31 4.07 8.79
CA MET A 42 -13.59 4.03 8.07
C MET A 42 -13.95 5.38 7.44
N GLN A 43 -13.67 6.49 8.10
CA GLN A 43 -13.83 7.83 7.52
C GLN A 43 -12.93 8.04 6.29
N THR A 44 -11.68 7.55 6.31
CA THR A 44 -10.78 7.61 5.14
C THR A 44 -11.31 6.79 3.96
N SER A 45 -11.82 5.57 4.20
CA SER A 45 -12.48 4.77 3.19
C SER A 45 -13.70 5.51 2.60
N ARG A 46 -14.51 6.15 3.44
CA ARG A 46 -15.66 6.93 2.93
C ARG A 46 -15.23 8.11 2.05
N LEU A 47 -14.19 8.83 2.46
CA LEU A 47 -13.63 9.96 1.71
C LEU A 47 -13.09 9.54 0.35
N ASN A 48 -12.31 8.46 0.32
CA ASN A 48 -11.67 7.98 -0.90
C ASN A 48 -12.63 7.20 -1.82
N GLY A 49 -13.78 6.76 -1.30
CA GLY A 49 -14.79 6.03 -2.04
C GLY A 49 -15.29 6.76 -3.29
N ASN A 50 -15.29 8.10 -3.32
CA ASN A 50 -15.66 8.82 -4.53
C ASN A 50 -14.72 8.55 -5.72
N GLU A 51 -13.44 8.30 -5.45
CA GLU A 51 -12.43 8.00 -6.48
C GLU A 51 -12.41 6.50 -6.82
N TRP A 52 -12.62 5.62 -5.82
CA TRP A 52 -12.30 4.19 -5.96
C TRP A 52 -13.48 3.22 -5.84
N ARG A 53 -14.72 3.70 -5.62
CA ARG A 53 -15.90 2.82 -5.56
C ARG A 53 -16.31 2.20 -6.88
N GLY A 54 -15.88 2.78 -8.00
CA GLY A 54 -16.34 2.38 -9.33
C GLY A 54 -17.88 2.34 -9.41
N PRO A 55 -18.48 1.20 -9.82
CA PRO A 55 -19.94 1.09 -9.96
C PRO A 55 -20.69 0.90 -8.63
N LEU A 56 -19.99 0.68 -7.50
CA LEU A 56 -20.61 0.39 -6.21
C LEU A 56 -21.29 1.63 -5.61
N THR A 57 -22.38 1.44 -4.88
CA THR A 57 -22.88 2.47 -3.97
C THR A 57 -21.87 2.68 -2.84
N ILE A 58 -21.93 3.84 -2.15
CA ILE A 58 -21.00 4.11 -1.04
C ILE A 58 -21.14 3.06 0.08
N GLU A 59 -22.35 2.58 0.35
CA GLU A 59 -22.61 1.54 1.35
C GLU A 59 -22.01 0.20 0.95
N GLN A 60 -22.16 -0.19 -0.32
CA GLN A 60 -21.54 -1.40 -0.86
C GLN A 60 -20.02 -1.32 -0.83
N TYR A 61 -19.46 -0.16 -1.16
CA TYR A 61 -18.03 0.10 -1.07
C TYR A 61 -17.53 -0.05 0.36
N LEU A 62 -18.14 0.63 1.33
CA LEU A 62 -17.72 0.54 2.73
C LEU A 62 -17.86 -0.87 3.29
N LYS A 63 -18.90 -1.61 2.89
CA LYS A 63 -19.03 -3.04 3.23
C LYS A 63 -17.89 -3.87 2.63
N ARG A 64 -17.48 -3.59 1.39
CA ARG A 64 -16.31 -4.22 0.76
C ARG A 64 -15.04 -3.88 1.52
N GLU A 65 -14.78 -2.62 1.88
CA GLU A 65 -13.59 -2.24 2.63
C GLU A 65 -13.53 -2.94 4.00
N LYS A 66 -14.66 -2.99 4.73
CA LYS A 66 -14.75 -3.75 5.99
C LYS A 66 -14.47 -5.25 5.79
N HIS A 67 -14.94 -5.83 4.69
CA HIS A 67 -14.64 -7.22 4.35
C HIS A 67 -13.16 -7.41 4.01
N LEU A 68 -12.56 -6.49 3.23
CA LEU A 68 -11.14 -6.53 2.86
C LEU A 68 -10.25 -6.41 4.09
N LEU A 69 -10.59 -5.59 5.08
CA LEU A 69 -9.87 -5.48 6.36
C LEU A 69 -9.93 -6.74 7.23
N ALA A 70 -10.86 -7.65 6.96
CA ALA A 70 -11.00 -8.90 7.71
C ALA A 70 -10.26 -10.08 7.04
N GLN A 71 -9.59 -9.87 5.91
CA GLN A 71 -8.86 -10.92 5.19
C GLN A 71 -7.51 -11.22 5.83
N ASP A 72 -6.95 -12.40 5.56
CA ASP A 72 -5.69 -12.85 6.19
C ASP A 72 -4.51 -11.89 6.03
N LEU A 73 -4.48 -11.14 4.92
CA LEU A 73 -3.43 -10.17 4.62
C LEU A 73 -3.51 -8.91 5.50
N THR A 74 -4.71 -8.52 5.93
CA THR A 74 -5.03 -7.18 6.48
C THR A 74 -5.59 -7.23 7.91
N LYS A 75 -6.19 -8.35 8.29
CA LYS A 75 -6.79 -8.58 9.62
C LYS A 75 -5.78 -8.46 10.76
N ASP A 76 -6.29 -8.42 11.98
CA ASP A 76 -5.50 -8.35 13.21
C ASP A 76 -4.57 -7.13 13.29
N GLY A 77 -4.94 -6.03 12.61
CA GLY A 77 -4.16 -4.79 12.56
C GLY A 77 -2.91 -4.88 11.70
N LYS A 78 -2.85 -5.84 10.77
CA LYS A 78 -1.78 -5.90 9.76
C LYS A 78 -1.87 -4.69 8.84
N GLU A 79 -3.04 -4.40 8.30
CA GLU A 79 -3.25 -3.13 7.61
C GLU A 79 -3.32 -1.98 8.62
N VAL A 80 -2.53 -0.94 8.36
CA VAL A 80 -2.45 0.24 9.21
C VAL A 80 -2.78 1.47 8.38
N ALA A 81 -3.87 2.15 8.73
CA ALA A 81 -4.20 3.46 8.19
C ALA A 81 -3.39 4.56 8.89
N TRP A 82 -2.88 5.49 8.10
CA TRP A 82 -2.12 6.65 8.54
C TRP A 82 -2.87 7.92 8.17
N LEU A 83 -2.93 8.86 9.10
CA LEU A 83 -3.48 10.20 8.89
C LEU A 83 -2.38 11.24 8.97
N LEU A 84 -2.40 12.18 8.04
CA LEU A 84 -1.80 13.48 8.28
C LEU A 84 -2.86 14.39 8.91
N THR A 85 -2.57 14.92 10.09
CA THR A 85 -3.49 15.76 10.86
C THR A 85 -2.72 16.94 11.49
N SER A 86 -3.43 17.84 12.17
CA SER A 86 -2.83 18.89 12.98
C SER A 86 -3.44 18.91 14.37
N SER A 87 -2.58 19.01 15.37
CA SER A 87 -2.96 19.14 16.78
C SER A 87 -3.65 20.46 17.12
N ARG A 88 -3.61 21.46 16.23
CA ARG A 88 -4.33 22.74 16.37
C ARG A 88 -5.79 22.64 15.96
N LEU A 89 -6.13 21.66 15.10
CA LEU A 89 -7.51 21.47 14.65
C LEU A 89 -8.33 20.76 15.72
N PRO A 90 -9.58 21.17 15.95
CA PRO A 90 -10.43 20.52 16.92
C PRO A 90 -10.76 19.08 16.50
N LEU A 91 -10.98 18.22 17.49
CA LEU A 91 -11.60 16.92 17.26
C LEU A 91 -13.06 17.10 16.88
N ASP A 92 -13.61 16.14 16.13
CA ASP A 92 -15.05 16.08 15.89
C ASP A 92 -15.81 15.63 17.16
N GLN A 93 -17.14 15.57 17.05
CA GLN A 93 -18.03 15.18 18.15
C GLN A 93 -17.77 13.77 18.70
N ASP A 94 -17.16 12.90 17.90
CA ASP A 94 -16.85 11.51 18.23
C ASP A 94 -15.37 11.33 18.62
N GLY A 95 -14.61 12.44 18.73
CA GLY A 95 -13.21 12.46 19.10
C GLY A 95 -12.24 12.13 17.96
N ASN A 96 -12.70 12.09 16.71
CA ASN A 96 -11.82 11.85 15.56
C ASN A 96 -11.06 13.11 15.17
N ARG A 97 -9.84 12.91 14.67
CA ARG A 97 -8.97 13.99 14.21
C ARG A 97 -9.31 14.40 12.78
N SER A 98 -9.02 15.65 12.46
CA SER A 98 -9.17 16.16 11.09
C SER A 98 -8.23 15.43 10.12
N ILE A 99 -8.76 14.97 8.98
CA ILE A 99 -8.00 14.23 7.97
C ILE A 99 -7.55 15.18 6.85
N LEU A 100 -6.28 15.58 6.86
CA LEU A 100 -5.68 16.43 5.82
C LEU A 100 -5.20 15.60 4.62
N ALA A 101 -4.68 14.40 4.90
CA ALA A 101 -4.36 13.37 3.92
C ALA A 101 -4.41 12.01 4.64
N SER A 102 -4.55 10.93 3.87
CA SER A 102 -4.54 9.55 4.39
C SER A 102 -3.80 8.59 3.47
N CYS A 103 -3.30 7.49 4.02
CA CYS A 103 -2.83 6.33 3.26
C CYS A 103 -2.89 5.07 4.13
N GLU A 104 -2.67 3.90 3.54
CA GLU A 104 -2.63 2.62 4.24
C GLU A 104 -1.31 1.92 3.98
N THR A 105 -0.86 1.13 4.95
CA THR A 105 0.31 0.26 4.80
C THR A 105 -0.02 -1.16 5.19
N ILE A 106 0.40 -2.12 4.36
CA ILE A 106 0.20 -3.56 4.58
C ILE A 106 1.57 -4.24 4.65
N PRO A 107 1.87 -5.04 5.69
CA PRO A 107 3.10 -5.80 5.80
C PRO A 107 3.16 -6.90 4.73
N MET A 108 4.31 -7.05 4.09
CA MET A 108 4.55 -8.07 3.08
C MET A 108 5.89 -8.76 3.32
N GLN A 109 5.95 -10.07 3.11
CA GLN A 109 7.22 -10.79 3.06
C GLN A 109 7.82 -10.64 1.67
N ALA A 110 9.12 -10.34 1.63
CA ALA A 110 9.87 -10.18 0.38
C ALA A 110 11.27 -10.78 0.50
N TYR A 111 11.98 -10.93 -0.62
CA TYR A 111 13.33 -11.48 -0.69
C TYR A 111 14.37 -10.52 -1.29
N CYS A 112 15.34 -10.06 -0.49
CA CYS A 112 16.53 -9.37 -1.00
C CYS A 112 17.60 -10.38 -1.39
N ALA A 113 18.32 -10.17 -2.50
CA ALA A 113 19.53 -10.93 -2.80
C ALA A 113 20.75 -10.02 -3.04
N GLN A 114 21.90 -10.37 -2.46
CA GLN A 114 23.18 -9.72 -2.71
C GLN A 114 24.33 -10.73 -2.66
N ASN A 115 25.26 -10.67 -3.62
CA ASN A 115 26.40 -11.58 -3.73
C ASN A 115 26.01 -13.06 -3.68
N GLY A 116 24.86 -13.41 -4.27
CA GLY A 116 24.32 -14.76 -4.26
C GLY A 116 23.78 -15.24 -2.91
N LYS A 117 23.64 -14.34 -1.92
CA LYS A 117 22.98 -14.60 -0.64
C LYS A 117 21.59 -14.00 -0.66
N LEU A 118 20.60 -14.80 -0.30
CA LEU A 118 19.20 -14.41 -0.19
C LEU A 118 18.85 -14.09 1.28
N LYS A 119 18.02 -13.08 1.52
CA LYS A 119 17.45 -12.74 2.83
C LYS A 119 15.96 -12.49 2.65
N GLU A 120 15.14 -13.17 3.45
CA GLU A 120 13.73 -12.82 3.61
C GLU A 120 13.61 -11.60 4.52
N VAL A 121 12.74 -10.65 4.14
CA VAL A 121 12.61 -9.34 4.78
C VAL A 121 11.14 -8.94 4.87
N LEU A 122 10.78 -8.27 5.96
CA LEU A 122 9.48 -7.63 6.12
C LEU A 122 9.52 -6.22 5.53
N ILE A 123 8.63 -5.96 4.58
CA ILE A 123 8.43 -4.63 3.98
C ILE A 123 6.99 -4.18 4.14
N HIS A 124 6.70 -2.96 3.67
CA HIS A 124 5.34 -2.44 3.61
C HIS A 124 4.98 -2.02 2.19
N GLY A 125 3.84 -2.53 1.72
CA GLY A 125 3.13 -1.98 0.57
C GLY A 125 2.29 -0.79 1.01
N ILE A 126 2.34 0.31 0.26
CA ILE A 126 1.58 1.53 0.54
C ILE A 126 0.42 1.59 -0.46
N GLY A 127 -0.79 1.74 0.07
CA GLY A 127 -2.04 1.87 -0.67
C GLY A 127 -2.78 3.15 -0.30
N SER A 128 -3.85 3.41 -1.06
CA SER A 128 -4.88 4.37 -0.69
C SER A 128 -4.39 5.79 -0.36
N VAL A 129 -3.30 6.25 -0.99
CA VAL A 129 -2.77 7.61 -0.79
C VAL A 129 -3.78 8.62 -1.31
N PHE A 130 -4.38 9.37 -0.40
CA PHE A 130 -5.51 10.23 -0.71
C PHE A 130 -5.38 11.61 -0.05
N THR A 131 -5.81 12.62 -0.78
CA THR A 131 -6.06 13.97 -0.27
C THR A 131 -7.35 14.45 -0.88
N ARG A 132 -8.29 14.87 -0.03
CA ARG A 132 -9.59 15.38 -0.48
C ARG A 132 -9.42 16.61 -1.35
N SER A 133 -10.31 16.78 -2.34
CA SER A 133 -10.16 17.79 -3.40
C SER A 133 -10.02 19.21 -2.84
N GLU A 134 -10.74 19.53 -1.77
CA GLU A 134 -10.73 20.84 -1.09
C GLU A 134 -9.38 21.16 -0.43
N HIS A 135 -8.58 20.13 -0.17
CA HIS A 135 -7.27 20.23 0.50
C HIS A 135 -6.10 20.02 -0.48
N ARG A 136 -6.37 19.70 -1.75
CA ARG A 136 -5.33 19.54 -2.80
C ARG A 136 -4.62 20.86 -3.09
N GLY A 137 -3.41 20.78 -3.64
CA GLY A 137 -2.57 21.95 -3.94
C GLY A 137 -1.88 22.56 -2.70
N LYS A 138 -2.11 22.02 -1.50
CA LYS A 138 -1.53 22.51 -0.23
C LYS A 138 -0.37 21.66 0.29
N SER A 139 0.16 20.75 -0.54
CA SER A 139 1.31 19.91 -0.22
C SER A 139 1.14 18.91 0.95
N TYR A 140 -0.08 18.65 1.43
CA TYR A 140 -0.31 17.64 2.48
C TYR A 140 0.10 16.23 2.06
N ALA A 141 -0.24 15.78 0.85
CA ALA A 141 0.24 14.49 0.34
C ALA A 141 1.78 14.42 0.33
N SER A 142 2.45 15.51 -0.04
CA SER A 142 3.92 15.60 -0.04
C SER A 142 4.50 15.47 1.38
N ARG A 143 3.92 16.17 2.35
CA ARG A 143 4.30 16.07 3.77
C ARG A 143 4.06 14.66 4.30
N MET A 144 2.91 14.06 4.01
CA MET A 144 2.57 12.68 4.37
C MET A 144 3.62 11.70 3.85
N MET A 145 3.92 11.69 2.55
CA MET A 145 4.88 10.73 1.98
C MET A 145 6.30 10.94 2.53
N THR A 146 6.67 12.18 2.83
CA THR A 146 7.96 12.49 3.46
C THR A 146 8.08 11.86 4.85
N GLU A 147 7.08 12.07 5.71
CA GLU A 147 7.06 11.53 7.07
C GLU A 147 6.87 10.01 7.10
N LEU A 148 6.02 9.49 6.21
CA LEU A 148 5.74 8.06 6.13
C LEU A 148 7.00 7.27 5.79
N GLY A 149 7.78 7.74 4.81
CA GLY A 149 9.00 7.05 4.43
C GLY A 149 10.02 6.97 5.57
N LYS A 150 10.13 8.01 6.41
CA LYS A 150 10.97 7.97 7.63
C LYS A 150 10.45 6.92 8.63
N LYS A 151 9.13 6.89 8.86
CA LYS A 151 8.51 5.94 9.80
C LYS A 151 8.69 4.49 9.36
N LEU A 152 8.51 4.21 8.06
CA LEU A 152 8.61 2.86 7.51
C LEU A 152 10.01 2.24 7.58
N GLU A 153 11.06 3.03 7.79
CA GLU A 153 12.41 2.51 7.99
C GLU A 153 12.49 1.53 9.17
N THR A 154 11.70 1.74 10.23
CA THR A 154 11.75 0.92 11.46
C THR A 154 10.39 0.37 11.88
N PHE A 155 9.32 0.74 11.18
CA PHE A 155 7.96 0.33 11.56
C PHE A 155 7.80 -1.19 11.46
N GLN A 156 7.33 -1.81 12.55
CA GLN A 156 7.11 -3.25 12.69
C GLN A 156 8.35 -4.14 12.42
N GLN A 157 9.55 -3.56 12.34
CA GLN A 157 10.78 -4.33 12.19
C GLN A 157 11.18 -4.95 13.53
N HIS A 158 11.75 -6.14 13.49
CA HIS A 158 12.22 -6.87 14.68
C HIS A 158 13.70 -6.62 14.93
N ASN A 159 14.14 -6.76 16.20
CA ASN A 159 15.56 -6.78 16.57
C ASN A 159 16.39 -5.54 16.14
N GLY A 160 15.75 -4.39 15.94
CA GLY A 160 16.42 -3.18 15.47
C GLY A 160 16.79 -3.21 13.98
N ASP A 161 16.30 -4.20 13.23
CA ASP A 161 16.40 -4.22 11.78
C ASP A 161 15.67 -3.01 11.16
N ARG A 162 16.07 -2.71 9.94
CA ARG A 162 15.44 -1.66 9.13
C ARG A 162 14.82 -2.28 7.90
N SER A 163 13.65 -1.78 7.54
CA SER A 163 13.02 -2.14 6.28
C SER A 163 13.96 -1.75 5.13
N PRO A 164 14.33 -2.68 4.23
CA PRO A 164 15.23 -2.37 3.14
C PRO A 164 14.56 -1.46 2.09
N PHE A 165 13.25 -1.60 1.90
CA PHE A 165 12.48 -0.81 0.94
C PHE A 165 10.96 -0.86 1.24
N SER A 166 10.21 -0.01 0.56
CA SER A 166 8.74 -0.04 0.52
C SER A 166 8.26 0.16 -0.91
N VAL A 167 7.05 -0.33 -1.19
CA VAL A 167 6.50 -0.34 -2.55
C VAL A 167 5.12 0.30 -2.61
N LEU A 168 4.78 0.89 -3.75
CA LEU A 168 3.43 1.35 -4.07
C LEU A 168 3.17 1.26 -5.56
N TYR A 169 1.90 1.28 -5.95
CA TYR A 169 1.47 1.32 -7.35
C TYR A 169 0.75 2.63 -7.61
N SER A 170 1.19 3.37 -8.63
CA SER A 170 0.73 4.74 -8.93
C SER A 170 0.02 4.79 -10.28
N ASP A 171 -1.18 5.35 -10.29
CA ASP A 171 -1.96 5.74 -11.46
C ASP A 171 -1.76 7.23 -11.84
N ILE A 172 -1.20 8.06 -10.95
CA ILE A 172 -0.91 9.49 -11.19
C ILE A 172 0.45 9.75 -11.87
N GLY A 173 1.07 8.71 -12.41
CA GLY A 173 2.35 8.77 -13.13
C GLY A 173 3.58 8.66 -12.24
N GLN A 174 4.75 9.00 -12.83
CA GLN A 174 6.08 8.64 -12.29
C GLN A 174 6.76 9.73 -11.43
N LYS A 175 6.22 10.96 -11.49
CA LYS A 175 6.91 12.16 -10.98
C LYS A 175 6.61 12.45 -9.52
N PHE A 176 5.41 12.12 -9.04
CA PHE A 176 4.99 12.54 -7.70
C PHE A 176 5.84 11.87 -6.62
N TYR A 177 5.88 10.53 -6.64
CA TYR A 177 6.49 9.70 -5.61
C TYR A 177 8.04 9.69 -5.65
N SER A 178 8.63 9.87 -6.82
CA SER A 178 10.09 9.92 -7.00
C SER A 178 10.76 11.06 -6.25
N ARG A 179 10.05 12.19 -6.05
CA ARG A 179 10.52 13.31 -5.22
C ARG A 179 10.72 12.95 -3.74
N PHE A 180 10.09 11.87 -3.29
CA PHE A 180 10.19 11.36 -1.92
C PHE A 180 10.97 10.05 -1.84
N GLY A 181 11.73 9.70 -2.89
CA GLY A 181 12.60 8.52 -2.91
C GLY A 181 11.99 7.25 -3.49
N TRP A 182 10.68 7.23 -3.78
CA TRP A 182 10.04 6.10 -4.46
C TRP A 182 10.25 6.20 -5.97
N GLN A 183 11.30 5.56 -6.47
CA GLN A 183 11.66 5.54 -7.89
C GLN A 183 10.70 4.66 -8.69
N ALA A 184 10.42 5.03 -9.94
CA ALA A 184 9.55 4.26 -10.81
C ALA A 184 10.27 3.03 -11.39
N PHE A 185 9.59 1.88 -11.36
CA PHE A 185 10.01 0.63 -11.95
C PHE A 185 8.93 0.10 -12.90
N ALA A 186 9.36 -0.62 -13.93
CA ALA A 186 8.41 -1.28 -14.83
C ALA A 186 7.64 -2.36 -14.05
N SER A 187 6.31 -2.32 -14.14
CA SER A 187 5.45 -3.37 -13.58
C SER A 187 5.30 -4.49 -14.61
N THR A 188 5.61 -5.72 -14.21
CA THR A 188 5.28 -6.91 -15.02
C THR A 188 3.82 -7.24 -14.76
N HIS A 189 2.96 -6.94 -15.73
CA HIS A 189 1.53 -7.18 -15.62
C HIS A 189 0.99 -7.78 -16.93
N ILE A 190 -0.09 -8.54 -16.80
CA ILE A 190 -0.88 -9.01 -17.94
C ILE A 190 -2.15 -8.16 -17.94
N HIS A 191 -2.44 -7.53 -19.07
CA HIS A 191 -3.68 -6.78 -19.26
C HIS A 191 -4.67 -7.64 -20.05
N LEU A 192 -5.78 -8.00 -19.41
CA LEU A 192 -6.87 -8.72 -20.04
C LEU A 192 -7.94 -7.70 -20.45
N ALA A 193 -8.15 -7.54 -21.76
CA ALA A 193 -9.19 -6.66 -22.26
C ALA A 193 -10.58 -7.27 -21.99
N ALA A 194 -11.56 -6.42 -21.67
CA ALA A 194 -12.95 -6.84 -21.57
C ALA A 194 -13.43 -7.37 -22.93
N MET A 195 -14.17 -8.47 -22.89
CA MET A 195 -14.71 -9.14 -24.08
C MET A 195 -16.24 -8.98 -24.08
N THR A 196 -16.84 -8.85 -25.26
CA THR A 196 -18.30 -8.87 -25.36
C THR A 196 -18.83 -10.28 -25.15
N ASP A 197 -20.08 -10.41 -24.70
CA ASP A 197 -20.72 -11.73 -24.56
C ASP A 197 -20.74 -12.49 -25.90
N GLY A 198 -20.95 -11.79 -27.02
CA GLY A 198 -20.95 -12.39 -28.35
C GLY A 198 -19.58 -12.97 -28.74
N ASP A 199 -18.51 -12.20 -28.50
CA ASP A 199 -17.13 -12.65 -28.75
C ASP A 199 -16.78 -13.83 -27.83
N TYR A 200 -17.14 -13.76 -26.55
CA TYR A 200 -16.91 -14.84 -25.60
C TYR A 200 -17.59 -16.14 -26.04
N GLN A 201 -18.87 -16.08 -26.43
CA GLN A 201 -19.61 -17.25 -26.93
C GLN A 201 -19.07 -17.77 -28.25
N HIS A 202 -18.44 -16.93 -29.07
CA HIS A 202 -17.78 -17.35 -30.29
C HIS A 202 -16.48 -18.11 -29.99
N PHE A 203 -15.55 -17.50 -29.24
CA PHE A 203 -14.24 -18.07 -28.94
C PHE A 203 -14.29 -19.29 -28.01
N SER A 204 -15.21 -19.31 -27.04
CA SER A 204 -15.32 -20.41 -26.07
C SER A 204 -15.70 -21.75 -26.69
N LYS A 205 -16.29 -21.77 -27.90
CA LYS A 205 -16.63 -23.01 -28.61
C LYS A 205 -15.42 -23.83 -29.03
N ASP A 206 -14.30 -23.15 -29.29
CA ASP A 206 -13.07 -23.76 -29.78
C ASP A 206 -12.04 -23.99 -28.66
N LEU A 207 -12.33 -23.53 -27.44
CA LEU A 207 -11.47 -23.71 -26.28
C LEU A 207 -11.77 -25.03 -25.57
N PRO A 208 -10.76 -25.69 -24.99
CA PRO A 208 -10.98 -26.89 -24.18
C PRO A 208 -11.81 -26.55 -22.94
N ALA A 209 -12.47 -27.56 -22.37
CA ALA A 209 -13.09 -27.43 -21.06
C ALA A 209 -12.03 -27.00 -20.04
N VAL A 210 -12.34 -25.97 -19.26
CA VAL A 210 -11.47 -25.44 -18.20
C VAL A 210 -12.01 -25.86 -16.84
N THR A 211 -11.10 -26.02 -15.89
CA THR A 211 -11.44 -26.12 -14.47
C THR A 211 -11.00 -24.85 -13.76
N ASP A 212 -11.78 -24.45 -12.76
CA ASP A 212 -11.44 -23.30 -11.92
C ASP A 212 -10.14 -23.57 -11.17
N LEU A 213 -9.25 -22.58 -11.18
CA LEU A 213 -7.99 -22.61 -10.43
C LEU A 213 -8.28 -22.31 -8.95
N MET A 214 -8.04 -23.29 -8.08
CA MET A 214 -8.25 -23.21 -6.64
C MET A 214 -6.93 -22.97 -5.90
N ALA A 215 -7.02 -22.59 -4.62
CA ALA A 215 -5.84 -22.36 -3.78
C ALA A 215 -4.93 -23.61 -3.68
N ASP A 216 -5.52 -24.80 -3.64
CA ASP A 216 -4.77 -26.06 -3.57
C ASP A 216 -3.95 -26.33 -4.84
N ASP A 217 -4.43 -25.90 -6.01
CA ASP A 217 -3.70 -26.05 -7.27
C ASP A 217 -2.41 -25.23 -7.27
N LEU A 218 -2.39 -24.10 -6.55
CA LEU A 218 -1.23 -23.21 -6.45
C LEU A 218 -0.08 -23.82 -5.64
N SER A 219 -0.38 -24.75 -4.71
CA SER A 219 0.62 -25.35 -3.82
C SER A 219 1.71 -26.13 -4.58
N SER A 220 1.36 -26.63 -5.77
CA SER A 220 2.26 -27.39 -6.64
C SER A 220 3.12 -26.51 -7.55
N ILE A 221 2.82 -25.21 -7.64
CA ILE A 221 3.51 -24.28 -8.53
C ILE A 221 4.80 -23.80 -7.84
N PRO A 222 6.00 -24.08 -8.37
CA PRO A 222 7.27 -23.74 -7.74
C PRO A 222 7.64 -22.25 -7.92
N ALA A 223 6.65 -21.36 -7.94
CA ALA A 223 6.85 -19.94 -8.27
C ALA A 223 7.82 -19.25 -7.29
N THR A 224 7.69 -19.56 -6.00
CA THR A 224 8.58 -19.00 -4.97
C THR A 224 10.01 -19.49 -5.13
N ASP A 225 10.21 -20.79 -5.35
CA ASP A 225 11.56 -21.36 -5.50
C ASP A 225 12.24 -20.85 -6.77
N TYR A 226 11.50 -20.80 -7.89
CA TYR A 226 11.97 -20.18 -9.13
C TYR A 226 12.41 -18.73 -8.92
N LEU A 227 11.61 -17.93 -8.20
CA LEU A 227 11.95 -16.53 -7.90
C LEU A 227 13.23 -16.42 -7.05
N LYS A 228 13.38 -17.29 -6.04
CA LYS A 228 14.57 -17.30 -5.17
C LYS A 228 15.83 -17.65 -5.97
N ASP A 229 15.76 -18.66 -6.82
CA ASP A 229 16.89 -19.10 -7.66
C ASP A 229 17.27 -18.03 -8.69
N ASP A 230 16.28 -17.40 -9.34
CA ASP A 230 16.50 -16.29 -10.27
C ASP A 230 17.17 -15.10 -9.58
N LEU A 231 16.67 -14.71 -8.39
CA LEU A 231 17.26 -13.64 -7.58
C LEU A 231 18.72 -13.93 -7.21
N ILE A 232 19.03 -15.14 -6.77
CA ILE A 232 20.40 -15.56 -6.44
C ILE A 232 21.29 -15.50 -7.68
N SER A 233 20.80 -15.99 -8.83
CA SER A 233 21.52 -16.00 -10.10
C SER A 233 21.86 -14.59 -10.59
N VAL A 234 20.87 -13.68 -10.59
CA VAL A 234 21.06 -12.28 -10.96
C VAL A 234 22.03 -11.59 -10.01
N SER A 235 21.88 -11.84 -8.71
CA SER A 235 22.73 -11.27 -7.67
C SER A 235 24.22 -11.64 -7.81
N ARG A 236 24.51 -12.88 -8.24
CA ARG A 236 25.89 -13.31 -8.56
C ARG A 236 26.44 -12.61 -9.80
N SER A 237 25.59 -12.37 -10.79
CA SER A 237 25.96 -11.75 -12.06
C SER A 237 26.15 -10.23 -11.95
N ASN A 238 25.58 -9.59 -10.93
CA ASN A 238 25.69 -8.15 -10.70
C ASN A 238 25.89 -7.80 -9.21
N PRO A 239 27.06 -8.11 -8.62
CA PRO A 239 27.31 -8.02 -7.18
C PRO A 239 27.21 -6.59 -6.62
N ALA A 240 27.40 -5.56 -7.46
CA ALA A 240 27.31 -4.15 -7.07
C ALA A 240 25.87 -3.62 -7.00
N ARG A 241 24.90 -4.34 -7.59
CA ARG A 241 23.49 -3.96 -7.59
C ARG A 241 22.79 -4.83 -6.56
N LEU A 242 22.16 -4.21 -5.54
CA LEU A 242 21.08 -4.88 -4.83
C LEU A 242 20.09 -5.30 -5.92
N SER A 243 19.95 -6.61 -6.17
CA SER A 243 18.96 -7.09 -7.12
C SER A 243 17.61 -6.91 -6.46
N SER A 244 17.07 -5.69 -6.54
CA SER A 244 15.70 -5.32 -6.24
C SER A 244 14.79 -5.82 -7.38
N LEU A 245 14.85 -7.12 -7.64
CA LEU A 245 14.01 -7.80 -8.61
C LEU A 245 12.80 -8.36 -7.87
N TRP A 246 11.90 -7.45 -7.50
CA TRP A 246 10.65 -7.82 -6.85
C TRP A 246 9.65 -8.31 -7.90
N ARG A 247 9.23 -9.57 -7.80
CA ARG A 247 7.99 -10.03 -8.44
C ARG A 247 6.92 -10.13 -7.37
N LEU A 248 6.23 -9.01 -7.15
CA LEU A 248 4.96 -9.03 -6.43
C LEU A 248 3.86 -9.46 -7.42
N ILE A 249 3.25 -10.61 -7.18
CA ILE A 249 1.98 -10.97 -7.81
C ILE A 249 0.91 -10.19 -7.04
N CYS A 250 0.74 -8.91 -7.37
CA CYS A 250 -0.42 -8.14 -6.90
C CYS A 250 -1.47 -8.15 -8.01
N PRO A 251 -2.65 -8.76 -7.79
CA PRO A 251 -3.71 -8.70 -8.76
C PRO A 251 -4.36 -7.31 -8.68
N ILE A 252 -4.49 -6.68 -9.86
CA ILE A 252 -5.40 -5.55 -10.12
C ILE A 252 -4.87 -4.17 -9.67
N SER A 253 -3.87 -3.64 -10.37
CA SER A 253 -3.95 -2.25 -10.87
C SER A 253 -2.96 -2.04 -12.02
N GLY A 254 -3.39 -1.37 -13.10
CA GLY A 254 -2.55 -1.03 -14.25
C GLY A 254 -1.57 0.13 -13.99
N GLY A 255 -1.07 0.26 -12.76
CA GLY A 255 -0.24 1.38 -12.32
C GLY A 255 1.27 1.15 -12.50
N THR A 256 2.04 2.24 -12.54
CA THR A 256 3.51 2.15 -12.46
C THR A 256 3.92 1.82 -11.04
N MET A 257 4.68 0.74 -10.86
CA MET A 257 5.26 0.37 -9.56
C MET A 257 6.32 1.40 -9.18
N HIS A 258 6.31 1.85 -7.92
CA HIS A 258 7.38 2.66 -7.37
C HIS A 258 7.97 2.02 -6.12
N GLU A 259 9.28 2.06 -6.00
CA GLU A 259 10.04 1.49 -4.88
C GLU A 259 10.94 2.56 -4.29
N ARG A 260 10.94 2.67 -2.97
CA ARG A 260 11.90 3.48 -2.23
C ARG A 260 12.82 2.58 -1.44
N THR A 261 14.11 2.64 -1.74
CA THR A 261 15.15 2.12 -0.84
C THR A 261 15.14 2.95 0.44
N LEU A 262 14.95 2.30 1.58
CA LEU A 262 14.81 2.93 2.89
C LEU A 262 16.11 2.87 3.71
N SER A 263 17.03 1.96 3.38
CA SER A 263 18.34 1.85 4.02
C SER A 263 19.47 2.00 3.00
N GLN A 264 20.37 2.98 3.20
CA GLN A 264 21.58 3.18 2.40
C GLN A 264 22.85 2.55 3.02
N ARG A 265 22.74 1.74 4.08
CA ARG A 265 23.93 1.11 4.67
C ARG A 265 24.51 0.05 3.74
N PRO A 266 25.86 -0.07 3.65
CA PRO A 266 26.49 -1.25 3.06
C PRO A 266 25.96 -2.51 3.76
N TRP A 267 25.49 -3.49 2.99
CA TRP A 267 24.93 -4.76 3.47
C TRP A 267 25.86 -5.55 4.41
N ALA A 268 27.15 -5.23 4.45
CA ALA A 268 28.11 -5.76 5.40
C ALA A 268 27.66 -5.61 6.88
N ASP A 269 26.79 -4.64 7.18
CA ASP A 269 26.23 -4.40 8.52
C ASP A 269 24.89 -5.11 8.78
N LEU A 270 24.27 -5.73 7.76
CA LEU A 270 22.93 -6.36 7.83
C LEU A 270 22.97 -7.90 7.81
N CYS A 271 24.17 -8.48 7.69
CA CYS A 271 24.43 -9.90 7.92
C CYS A 271 25.11 -10.08 9.28
N PRO A 272 24.62 -10.99 10.14
CA PRO A 272 25.46 -11.50 11.23
C PRO A 272 26.74 -12.10 10.63
N LYS A 273 27.87 -11.85 11.29
CA LYS A 273 29.15 -12.50 10.97
C LYS A 273 29.03 -14.02 11.03
#